data_AF-A0A966JUJ9-F1
#
_entry.id   AF-A0A966JUJ9-F1
#
_cell.length_a   1.000
_cell.length_b   1.000
_cell.length_c   1.000
_cell.angle_alpha   90.00
_cell.angle_beta   90.00
_cell.angle_gamma   90.00
#
_symmetry.space_group_name_H-M   'P 1'
#
loop_
_entity.id
_entity.type
_entity.pdbx_description
1 polymer ?
#
loop_
_entity_poly.entity_id
_entity_poly.type
_entity_poly.pdbx_seq_one_letter_code
_entity_poly.pdbx_strand_id
1 'polypeptide(L)'
;MSNLLTSVAFLAVVGFVAWLGWGLEPHWSSRDGTRFMCRMQLHPHDANERTRWTDVKVSVQEDELLVYARSRRSRSHRGVWRVVGANDDPERHRRIYELRSANDDGASLRVPSNSRCVPVLDALVP
;
A
#
# COMPACT_ATOMS: atom_id res chain seq x y z
N MET A 1 -3.04 28.64 -37.43
CA MET A 1 -4.05 27.68 -36.91
C MET A 1 -3.46 26.31 -36.56
N SER A 2 -2.48 25.78 -37.32
CA SER A 2 -1.84 24.48 -37.03
C SER A 2 -1.24 24.37 -35.62
N ASN A 3 -0.53 25.39 -35.16
CA ASN A 3 0.14 25.39 -33.85
C ASN A 3 -0.86 25.36 -32.66
N LEU A 4 -2.05 25.92 -32.84
CA LEU A 4 -3.10 25.90 -31.81
C LEU A 4 -3.70 24.49 -31.71
N LEU A 5 -4.01 23.87 -32.85
CA LEU A 5 -4.53 22.51 -32.94
C LEU A 5 -3.55 21.49 -32.35
N THR A 6 -2.26 21.58 -32.67
CA THR A 6 -1.24 20.68 -32.12
C THR A 6 -1.05 20.89 -30.61
N SER A 7 -1.10 22.15 -30.13
CA SER A 7 -1.00 22.43 -28.69
C SER A 7 -2.19 21.88 -27.90
N VAL A 8 -3.41 22.03 -28.42
CA VAL A 8 -4.63 21.47 -27.79
C VAL A 8 -4.57 19.95 -27.77
N ALA A 9 -4.18 19.32 -28.89
CA ALA A 9 -4.02 17.88 -28.95
C ALA A 9 -2.97 17.37 -27.95
N PHE A 10 -1.83 18.07 -27.82
CA PHE A 10 -0.80 17.72 -26.84
C PHE A 10 -1.33 17.77 -25.41
N LEU A 11 -2.01 18.86 -25.02
CA LEU A 11 -2.59 18.99 -23.68
C LEU A 11 -3.66 17.93 -23.40
N ALA A 12 -4.47 17.58 -24.39
CA ALA A 12 -5.46 16.51 -24.27
C ALA A 12 -4.79 15.15 -24.00
N VAL A 13 -3.71 14.81 -24.73
CA VAL A 13 -2.95 13.57 -24.51
C VAL A 13 -2.28 13.56 -23.14
N VAL A 14 -1.63 14.66 -22.74
CA VAL A 14 -0.98 14.77 -21.42
C VAL A 14 -2.01 14.64 -20.30
N GLY A 15 -3.15 15.33 -20.42
CA GLY A 15 -4.25 15.25 -19.46
C GLY A 15 -4.83 13.84 -19.36
N PHE A 16 -4.99 13.15 -20.49
CA PHE A 16 -5.49 11.78 -20.53
C PHE A 16 -4.52 10.79 -19.85
N VAL A 17 -3.22 10.90 -20.12
CA VAL A 17 -2.19 10.07 -19.45
C VAL A 17 -2.15 10.36 -17.95
N ALA A 18 -2.25 11.62 -17.54
CA ALA A 18 -2.30 11.99 -16.13
C ALA A 18 -3.54 11.42 -15.42
N TRP A 19 -4.70 11.49 -16.09
CA TRP A 19 -5.95 10.92 -15.58
C TRP A 19 -5.87 9.40 -15.40
N LEU A 20 -5.30 8.68 -16.37
CA LEU A 20 -5.04 7.24 -16.24
C LEU A 20 -4.10 6.91 -15.07
N GLY A 21 -3.11 7.76 -14.81
CA GLY A 21 -2.16 7.59 -13.70
C GLY A 21 -2.77 7.83 -12.32
N TRP A 22 -3.78 8.69 -12.19
CA TRP A 22 -4.34 9.07 -10.89
C TRP A 22 -5.06 7.94 -10.15
N GLY A 23 -5.54 6.91 -10.86
CA GLY A 23 -6.20 5.75 -10.25
C GLY A 23 -5.25 4.63 -9.83
N LEU A 24 -3.99 4.67 -10.25
CA LEU A 24 -3.05 3.58 -10.01
C LEU A 24 -2.44 3.73 -8.61
N GLU A 25 -2.78 2.79 -7.72
CA GLU A 25 -2.06 2.70 -6.45
C GLU A 25 -0.61 2.29 -6.72
N PRO A 26 0.38 2.94 -6.09
CA PRO A 26 1.78 2.58 -6.23
C PRO A 26 2.01 1.23 -5.53
N HIS A 27 1.73 0.15 -6.27
CA HIS A 27 1.89 -1.22 -5.82
C HIS A 27 2.90 -1.94 -6.71
N TRP A 28 3.85 -2.59 -6.07
CA TRP A 28 4.81 -3.46 -6.75
C TRP A 28 4.99 -4.69 -5.89
N SER A 29 5.07 -5.87 -6.49
CA SER A 29 5.35 -7.13 -5.80
C SER A 29 6.41 -7.89 -6.55
N SER A 30 7.33 -8.51 -5.81
CA SER A 30 8.31 -9.45 -6.33
C SER A 30 7.61 -10.68 -6.93
N ARG A 31 8.35 -11.46 -7.73
CA ARG A 31 7.81 -12.64 -8.42
C ARG A 31 7.30 -13.70 -7.45
N ASP A 32 8.02 -13.87 -6.35
CA ASP A 32 7.74 -14.77 -5.23
C ASP A 32 6.76 -14.19 -4.20
N GLY A 33 6.33 -12.92 -4.35
CA GLY A 33 5.37 -12.28 -3.43
C GLY A 33 5.94 -11.87 -2.07
N THR A 34 7.19 -12.23 -1.76
CA THR A 34 7.82 -11.97 -0.45
C THR A 34 8.22 -10.52 -0.25
N ARG A 35 8.46 -9.74 -1.31
CA ARG A 35 8.83 -8.33 -1.22
C ARG A 35 7.86 -7.48 -2.01
N PHE A 36 7.29 -6.46 -1.39
CA PHE A 36 6.31 -5.63 -2.07
C PHE A 36 6.29 -4.19 -1.52
N MET A 37 5.74 -3.28 -2.32
CA MET A 37 5.38 -1.93 -1.92
C MET A 37 3.88 -1.86 -1.74
N CYS A 38 3.42 -1.34 -0.62
CA CYS A 38 2.01 -1.20 -0.32
C CYS A 38 1.75 0.06 0.51
N ARG A 39 0.48 0.29 0.85
CA ARG A 39 0.09 1.36 1.76
C ARG A 39 -0.25 0.78 3.12
N MET A 40 0.27 1.43 4.15
CA MET A 40 0.02 1.10 5.54
C MET A 40 -0.51 2.33 6.29
N GLN A 41 -1.37 2.10 7.25
CA GLN A 41 -1.95 3.10 8.13
C GLN A 41 -1.88 2.58 9.57
N LEU A 42 -1.25 3.34 10.46
CA LEU A 42 -1.28 3.04 11.90
C LEU A 42 -2.69 3.26 12.46
N HIS A 43 -3.04 2.46 13.46
CA HIS A 43 -4.23 2.72 14.26
C HIS A 43 -3.97 3.95 15.13
N PRO A 44 -4.92 4.88 15.22
CA PRO A 44 -4.77 6.05 16.07
C PRO A 44 -4.72 5.62 17.54
N HIS A 45 -3.76 6.15 18.31
CA HIS A 45 -3.73 5.94 19.76
C HIS A 45 -4.71 6.86 20.50
N ASP A 46 -5.06 7.99 19.88
CA ASP A 46 -6.02 8.97 20.39
C ASP A 46 -7.10 9.26 19.33
N ALA A 47 -8.33 9.49 19.77
CA ALA A 47 -9.49 9.73 18.89
C ALA A 47 -9.31 10.98 17.99
N ASN A 48 -8.42 11.89 18.37
CA ASN A 48 -8.13 13.11 17.60
C ASN A 48 -6.97 12.94 16.59
N GLU A 49 -6.29 11.78 16.58
CA GLU A 49 -5.15 11.56 15.71
C GLU A 49 -5.60 11.13 14.30
N ARG A 50 -5.35 12.00 13.31
CA ARG A 50 -5.61 11.68 11.90
C ARG A 50 -4.46 10.86 11.32
N THR A 51 -4.59 9.54 11.33
CA THR A 51 -3.63 8.67 10.64
C THR A 51 -3.88 8.71 9.13
N ARG A 52 -2.79 8.64 8.35
CA ARG A 52 -2.84 8.70 6.88
C ARG A 52 -2.20 7.45 6.29
N TRP A 53 -2.76 7.00 5.17
CA TRP A 53 -2.14 5.99 4.34
C TRP A 53 -0.78 6.46 3.85
N THR A 54 0.22 5.63 4.10
CA THR A 54 1.61 5.94 3.84
C THR A 54 2.23 4.79 3.06
N ASP A 55 2.98 5.11 2.00
CA ASP A 55 3.64 4.09 1.19
C ASP A 55 4.83 3.48 1.96
N VAL A 56 4.83 2.15 2.08
CA VAL A 56 5.86 1.36 2.76
C VAL A 56 6.37 0.24 1.85
N LYS A 57 7.62 -0.18 2.06
CA LYS A 57 8.17 -1.40 1.49
C LYS A 57 8.07 -2.49 2.55
N VAL A 58 7.70 -3.69 2.17
CA VAL A 58 7.54 -4.83 3.07
C VAL A 58 8.34 -5.99 2.52
N SER A 59 9.02 -6.70 3.42
CA SER A 59 9.63 -7.99 3.15
C SER A 59 9.06 -9.00 4.14
N VAL A 60 8.52 -10.09 3.63
CA VAL A 60 8.10 -11.25 4.40
C VAL A 60 9.34 -12.07 4.72
N GLN A 61 9.54 -12.39 5.99
CA GLN A 61 10.58 -13.30 6.46
C GLN A 61 9.95 -14.26 7.46
N GLU A 62 9.86 -15.53 7.07
CA GLU A 62 9.21 -16.57 7.88
C GLU A 62 7.75 -16.18 8.20
N ASP A 63 7.46 -15.85 9.46
CA ASP A 63 6.14 -15.47 9.96
C ASP A 63 6.02 -13.96 10.26
N GLU A 64 7.05 -13.19 9.91
CA GLU A 64 7.16 -11.77 10.23
C GLU A 64 7.25 -10.89 8.99
N LEU A 65 6.70 -9.69 9.11
CA LEU A 65 6.73 -8.63 8.12
C LEU A 65 7.74 -7.57 8.53
N LEU A 66 8.84 -7.49 7.79
CA LEU A 66 9.81 -6.41 7.90
C LEU A 66 9.35 -5.21 7.09
N VAL A 67 8.91 -4.16 7.79
CA VAL A 67 8.41 -2.93 7.17
C VAL A 67 9.52 -1.87 7.12
N TYR A 68 9.81 -1.43 5.90
CA TYR A 68 10.78 -0.40 5.57
C TYR A 68 10.06 0.86 5.07
N ALA A 69 10.03 1.88 5.92
CA ALA A 69 9.44 3.16 5.58
C ALA A 69 10.49 4.17 5.14
N ARG A 70 10.39 4.74 3.94
CA ARG A 70 11.45 5.61 3.39
C ARG A 70 11.41 7.06 3.91
N SER A 71 10.24 7.58 4.25
CA SER A 71 10.10 9.00 4.63
C SER A 71 10.28 9.24 6.13
N ARG A 72 10.69 10.47 6.51
CA ARG A 72 10.79 10.90 7.91
C ARG A 72 9.45 10.81 8.64
N ARG A 73 8.34 11.08 7.94
CA ARG A 73 6.97 11.01 8.49
C ARG A 73 6.46 9.58 8.63
N SER A 74 7.09 8.62 7.96
CA SER A 74 6.72 7.21 7.98
C SER A 74 7.55 6.39 8.97
N ARG A 75 8.43 7.02 9.75
CA ARG A 75 9.38 6.31 10.64
C ARG A 75 8.69 5.41 11.66
N SER A 76 7.51 5.80 12.13
CA SER A 76 6.69 5.02 13.06
C SER A 76 6.19 3.69 12.48
N HIS A 77 6.18 3.53 11.15
CA HIS A 77 5.75 2.30 10.50
C HIS A 77 6.90 1.29 10.38
N ARG A 78 8.14 1.69 10.67
CA ARG A 78 9.31 0.81 10.54
C ARG A 78 9.34 -0.23 11.63
N GLY A 79 9.74 -1.44 11.29
CA GLY A 79 9.99 -2.50 12.26
C GLY A 79 9.43 -3.83 11.82
N VAL A 80 9.32 -4.71 12.80
CA VAL A 80 8.77 -6.05 12.68
C VAL A 80 7.28 -5.99 13.01
N TRP A 81 6.47 -6.58 12.13
CA TRP A 81 5.02 -6.67 12.26
C TRP A 81 4.57 -8.11 12.04
N ARG A 82 3.51 -8.52 12.72
CA ARG A 82 2.86 -9.82 12.51
C ARG A 82 1.45 -9.60 11.97
N VAL A 83 1.00 -10.48 11.07
CA VAL A 83 -0.37 -10.48 10.58
C VAL A 83 -1.26 -11.07 11.68
N VAL A 84 -2.34 -10.38 12.03
CA VAL A 84 -3.32 -10.86 13.03
C VAL A 84 -4.68 -11.13 12.43
N GLY A 85 -4.93 -10.65 11.22
CA GLY A 85 -6.20 -10.83 10.53
C GLY A 85 -6.16 -10.31 9.10
N ALA A 86 -7.19 -10.66 8.34
CA ALA A 86 -7.40 -10.18 6.99
C ALA A 86 -8.88 -9.86 6.77
N ASN A 87 -9.13 -8.86 5.94
CA ASN A 87 -10.46 -8.42 5.52
C ASN A 87 -10.44 -8.10 4.02
N ASP A 88 -11.53 -8.41 3.34
CA ASP A 88 -11.73 -8.11 1.92
C ASP A 88 -12.52 -6.81 1.74
N ASP A 89 -12.04 -5.97 0.83
CA ASP A 89 -12.80 -4.85 0.27
C ASP A 89 -13.09 -5.16 -1.21
N PRO A 90 -14.20 -5.86 -1.50
CA PRO A 90 -14.53 -6.30 -2.86
C PRO A 90 -14.89 -5.12 -3.76
N GLU A 91 -15.47 -4.03 -3.22
CA GLU A 91 -15.85 -2.84 -3.98
C GLU A 91 -14.63 -2.12 -4.56
N ARG A 92 -13.50 -2.14 -3.83
CA ARG A 92 -12.26 -1.46 -4.25
C ARG A 92 -11.19 -2.42 -4.78
N HIS A 93 -11.49 -3.71 -4.92
CA HIS A 93 -10.56 -4.76 -5.32
C HIS A 93 -9.28 -4.77 -4.46
N ARG A 94 -9.44 -4.70 -3.13
CA ARG A 94 -8.34 -4.61 -2.17
C ARG A 94 -8.48 -5.69 -1.09
N ARG A 95 -7.32 -6.18 -0.66
CA ARG A 95 -7.17 -7.02 0.52
C ARG A 95 -6.52 -6.19 1.61
N ILE A 96 -7.14 -6.14 2.78
CA ILE A 96 -6.69 -5.36 3.93
C ILE A 96 -6.23 -6.36 5.00
N TYR A 97 -5.00 -6.23 5.45
CA TYR A 97 -4.43 -7.05 6.52
C TYR A 97 -4.30 -6.21 7.77
N GLU A 98 -4.69 -6.80 8.90
CA GLU A 98 -4.44 -6.22 10.22
C GLU A 98 -3.09 -6.70 10.72
N LEU A 99 -2.29 -5.75 11.19
CA LEU A 99 -0.93 -5.97 11.65
C LEU A 99 -0.80 -5.55 13.11
N ARG A 100 0.08 -6.25 13.82
CA ARG A 100 0.44 -5.93 15.19
C ARG A 100 1.96 -5.90 15.34
N SER A 101 2.47 -4.86 15.99
CA SER A 101 3.89 -4.77 16.33
C SER A 101 4.20 -5.50 17.64
N ALA A 102 5.48 -5.69 17.92
CA ALA A 102 5.94 -6.22 19.22
C ALA A 102 5.54 -5.33 20.41
N ASN A 103 5.34 -4.03 20.18
CA ASN A 103 4.88 -3.07 21.19
C ASN A 103 3.35 -3.01 21.32
N ASP A 104 2.62 -3.94 20.71
CA ASP A 104 1.15 -3.96 20.63
C ASP A 104 0.52 -2.81 19.83
N ASP A 105 1.33 -2.07 19.06
CA ASP A 105 0.82 -1.08 18.11
C ASP A 105 0.02 -1.78 17.00
N GLY A 106 -1.18 -1.27 16.71
CA GLY A 106 -2.04 -1.76 15.65
C GLY A 106 -1.82 -1.02 14.34
N ALA A 107 -1.93 -1.71 13.22
CA ALA A 107 -1.90 -1.09 11.90
C ALA A 107 -2.72 -1.87 10.87
N SER A 108 -3.10 -1.19 9.79
CA SER A 108 -3.75 -1.79 8.64
C SER A 108 -2.87 -1.63 7.40
N LEU A 109 -2.67 -2.73 6.68
CA LEU A 109 -1.93 -2.80 5.43
C LEU A 109 -2.88 -3.14 4.31
N ARG A 110 -2.82 -2.43 3.18
CA ARG A 110 -3.67 -2.72 2.02
C ARG A 110 -2.86 -3.07 0.79
N VAL A 111 -3.31 -4.07 0.06
CA VAL A 111 -2.74 -4.48 -1.23
C VAL A 111 -3.86 -4.72 -2.23
N PRO A 112 -3.59 -4.60 -3.55
CA PRO A 112 -4.54 -5.04 -4.57
C PRO A 112 -4.84 -6.53 -4.41
N SER A 113 -6.11 -6.92 -4.54
CA SER A 113 -6.57 -8.30 -4.37
C SER A 113 -5.86 -9.30 -5.29
N ASN A 114 -5.44 -8.84 -6.49
CA ASN A 114 -4.78 -9.67 -7.49
C ASN A 114 -3.25 -9.65 -7.37
N SER A 115 -2.69 -9.11 -6.28
CA SER A 115 -1.25 -9.06 -6.07
C SER A 115 -0.67 -10.44 -5.77
N ARG A 116 0.56 -10.69 -6.26
CA ARG A 116 1.32 -11.91 -5.97
C ARG A 116 1.68 -12.08 -4.49
N CYS A 117 1.67 -11.01 -3.70
CA CYS A 117 1.89 -11.11 -2.26
C CYS A 117 0.64 -11.54 -1.47
N VAL A 118 -0.56 -11.58 -2.09
CA VAL A 118 -1.79 -11.98 -1.37
C VAL A 118 -1.70 -13.43 -0.87
N PRO A 119 -1.34 -14.44 -1.68
CA PRO A 119 -1.19 -15.82 -1.18
C PRO A 119 -0.14 -15.95 -0.08
N VAL A 120 0.92 -15.12 -0.13
CA VAL A 120 1.98 -15.12 0.89
C VAL A 120 1.45 -14.55 2.20
N LEU A 121 0.71 -13.45 2.16
CA LEU A 121 0.13 -12.82 3.34
C LEU A 121 -1.02 -13.61 3.94
N ASP A 122 -1.88 -14.21 3.10
CA ASP A 122 -2.97 -15.08 3.54
C ASP A 122 -2.44 -16.32 4.30
N ALA A 123 -1.25 -16.81 3.95
CA ALA A 123 -0.60 -17.91 4.67
C ALA A 123 -0.08 -17.53 6.06
N LEU A 124 0.02 -16.23 6.37
CA LEU A 124 0.45 -15.71 7.68
C LEU A 124 -0.74 -15.36 8.59
N VAL A 125 -1.97 -15.48 8.10
CA VAL A 125 -3.17 -15.21 8.90
C VAL A 125 -3.37 -16.39 9.87
N PRO A 126 -3.45 -16.15 11.19
CA PRO A 126 -3.63 -17.19 12.20
C PRO A 126 -5.00 -17.87 12.15
#